data_AF-A0A926HK26-F1
#
_entry.id   AF-A0A926HK26-F1
#
_cell.length_a   1.000
_cell.length_b   1.000
_cell.length_c   1.000
_cell.angle_alpha   90.00
_cell.angle_beta   90.00
_cell.angle_gamma   90.00
#
_symmetry.space_group_name_H-M   'P 1'
#
loop_
_entity.id
_entity.type
_entity.pdbx_description
1 polymer ?
#
loop_
_entity_poly.entity_id
_entity_poly.type
_entity_poly.pdbx_seq_one_letter_code
_entity_poly.pdbx_strand_id
1 'polypeptide(L)'
;MKVGLMGFSHTRLDDVDILLVSPNGKGVEILSDAAFGATANNVNITFDDSASGTVVGSTVTTGTYRPTDSAESSVDTFPAPAPLRPYHAVTGTNALSNFNGFSPNGDWRLFVVDDLSTNSGSISGGWFLDITTTPGVPPTQPACGVAAFSPTNF
;
A
#
# COMPACT_ATOMS: atom_id res chain seq x y z
N MET A 1 8.08 -2.75 1.19
CA MET A 1 7.49 -2.19 -0.05
C MET A 1 7.23 -0.72 0.16
N LYS A 2 7.02 0.04 -0.92
CA LYS A 2 6.64 1.45 -0.87
C LYS A 2 5.47 1.73 -1.80
N VAL A 3 4.70 2.77 -1.48
CA VAL A 3 3.59 3.27 -2.29
C VAL A 3 3.83 4.75 -2.49
N GLY A 4 3.73 5.28 -3.70
CA GLY A 4 3.93 6.71 -3.91
C GLY A 4 2.83 7.37 -4.71
N LEU A 5 2.57 8.63 -4.39
CA LEU A 5 1.67 9.54 -5.08
C LEU A 5 2.50 10.65 -5.71
N MET A 6 2.33 10.88 -7.00
CA MET A 6 3.11 11.84 -7.77
C MET A 6 2.26 13.05 -8.12
N GLY A 7 2.78 14.26 -7.86
CA GLY A 7 2.05 15.50 -8.10
C GLY A 7 0.75 15.59 -7.30
N PHE A 8 0.77 15.12 -6.05
CA PHE A 8 -0.35 15.18 -5.12
C PHE A 8 -0.60 16.62 -4.68
N SER A 9 -1.86 17.04 -4.76
CA SER A 9 -2.32 18.34 -4.27
C SER A 9 -3.66 18.16 -3.57
N HIS A 10 -3.84 18.81 -2.43
CA HIS A 10 -5.13 18.90 -1.73
C HIS A 10 -5.13 20.13 -0.83
N THR A 11 -6.26 20.80 -0.69
CA THR A 11 -6.36 21.98 0.20
C THR A 11 -6.56 21.62 1.67
N ARG A 12 -6.80 20.34 1.98
CA ARG A 12 -7.07 19.85 3.34
C ARG A 12 -6.82 18.34 3.48
N LEU A 13 -5.70 17.94 4.03
CA LEU A 13 -5.22 16.55 3.96
C LEU A 13 -6.07 15.56 4.78
N ASP A 14 -6.64 16.03 5.88
CA ASP A 14 -7.54 15.28 6.75
C ASP A 14 -8.83 14.85 6.05
N ASP A 15 -9.24 15.51 4.97
CA ASP A 15 -10.40 15.07 4.19
C ASP A 15 -10.08 13.85 3.29
N VAL A 16 -8.80 13.47 3.16
CA VAL A 16 -8.34 12.49 2.16
C VAL A 16 -7.99 11.15 2.81
N ASP A 17 -8.78 10.14 2.47
CA ASP A 17 -8.56 8.74 2.84
C ASP A 17 -8.06 7.92 1.67
N ILE A 18 -7.03 7.11 1.90
CA ILE A 18 -6.38 6.30 0.87
C ILE A 18 -6.22 4.86 1.35
N LEU A 19 -6.86 3.96 0.64
CA LEU A 19 -6.81 2.51 0.87
C LEU A 19 -6.04 1.83 -0.26
N LEU A 20 -4.95 1.13 0.09
CA LEU A 20 -4.27 0.22 -0.81
C LEU A 20 -4.78 -1.21 -0.61
N VAL A 21 -5.19 -1.86 -1.70
CA VAL A 21 -5.67 -3.24 -1.71
C VAL A 21 -4.77 -4.13 -2.57
N SER A 22 -4.27 -5.21 -1.98
CA SER A 22 -3.43 -6.20 -2.66
C SER A 22 -4.25 -7.23 -3.46
N PRO A 23 -3.61 -8.00 -4.36
CA PRO A 23 -4.30 -8.98 -5.21
C PRO A 23 -5.10 -10.05 -4.46
N ASN A 24 -4.71 -10.36 -3.23
CA ASN A 24 -5.43 -11.29 -2.35
C ASN A 24 -6.61 -10.64 -1.59
N GLY A 25 -6.94 -9.39 -1.87
CA GLY A 25 -8.05 -8.65 -1.26
C GLY A 25 -7.76 -8.01 0.10
N LYS A 26 -6.53 -8.10 0.63
CA LYS A 26 -6.16 -7.40 1.87
C LYS A 26 -6.03 -5.90 1.63
N GLY A 27 -6.52 -5.10 2.57
CA GLY A 27 -6.49 -3.64 2.50
C GLY A 27 -5.72 -3.00 3.66
N VAL A 28 -4.93 -1.97 3.37
CA VAL A 28 -4.27 -1.11 4.36
C VAL A 28 -4.63 0.34 4.04
N GLU A 29 -5.23 1.04 5.00
CA GLU A 29 -5.39 2.50 4.97
C GLU A 29 -4.01 3.12 5.17
N ILE A 30 -3.48 3.75 4.12
CA ILE A 30 -2.11 4.29 4.10
C ILE A 30 -2.06 5.78 4.46
N LEU A 31 -3.18 6.46 4.29
CA LEU A 31 -3.42 7.84 4.71
C LEU A 31 -4.90 7.92 5.10
N SER A 32 -5.19 8.40 6.29
CA SER A 32 -6.53 8.78 6.76
C SER A 32 -6.35 9.77 7.90
N ASP A 33 -7.17 10.81 7.92
CA ASP A 33 -7.22 11.83 8.98
C ASP A 33 -5.84 12.42 9.35
N ALA A 34 -4.94 12.49 8.38
CA ALA A 34 -3.55 12.86 8.62
C ALA A 34 -3.35 14.38 8.55
N ALA A 35 -2.52 14.91 9.44
CA ALA A 35 -2.10 16.31 9.44
C ALA A 35 -3.27 17.30 9.28
N PHE A 36 -4.19 17.28 10.25
CA PHE A 36 -5.41 18.11 10.30
C PHE A 36 -5.23 19.56 9.76
N GLY A 37 -5.96 19.90 8.70
CA GLY A 37 -5.92 21.19 8.02
C GLY A 37 -4.71 21.41 7.11
N ALA A 38 -3.85 20.40 6.90
CA ALA A 38 -2.66 20.56 6.09
C ALA A 38 -2.99 20.71 4.60
N THR A 39 -2.19 21.54 3.94
CA THR A 39 -2.26 21.74 2.49
C THR A 39 -1.13 21.00 1.79
N ALA A 40 -1.42 20.43 0.63
CA ALA A 40 -0.44 19.83 -0.26
C ALA A 40 -0.56 20.52 -1.63
N ASN A 41 0.57 20.91 -2.24
CA ASN A 41 0.58 21.53 -3.55
C ASN A 41 1.71 20.94 -4.40
N ASN A 42 1.32 20.08 -5.35
CA ASN A 42 2.19 19.40 -6.30
C ASN A 42 3.40 18.72 -5.64
N VAL A 43 3.14 17.94 -4.60
CA VAL A 43 4.16 17.20 -3.84
C VAL A 43 4.21 15.74 -4.23
N ASN A 44 5.38 15.12 -4.08
CA ASN A 44 5.53 13.68 -4.22
C ASN A 44 5.60 13.04 -2.82
N ILE A 45 4.65 12.18 -2.51
CA ILE A 45 4.56 11.50 -1.21
C ILE A 45 4.91 10.05 -1.43
N THR A 46 5.84 9.51 -0.66
CA THR A 46 6.14 8.07 -0.62
C THR A 46 5.82 7.52 0.75
N PHE A 47 4.95 6.52 0.82
CA PHE A 47 4.66 5.76 2.03
C PHE A 47 5.63 4.58 2.15
N ASP A 48 6.30 4.50 3.31
CA ASP A 48 7.27 3.47 3.66
C ASP A 48 7.25 3.24 5.17
N ASP A 49 7.08 1.99 5.60
CA ASP A 49 7.08 1.61 7.03
C ASP A 49 8.38 2.04 7.74
N SER A 50 9.50 2.15 7.00
CA SER A 50 10.81 2.53 7.51
C SER A 50 11.06 4.04 7.59
N ALA A 51 10.09 4.86 7.17
CA ALA A 51 10.23 6.32 7.22
C ALA A 51 10.38 6.84 8.67
N SER A 52 11.06 7.97 8.83
CA SER A 52 11.36 8.56 10.15
C SER A 52 10.14 9.18 10.85
N GLY A 53 9.13 9.59 10.09
CA GLY A 53 7.92 10.25 10.60
C GLY A 53 6.67 9.97 9.78
N THR A 54 5.53 10.30 10.35
CA THR A 54 4.23 10.41 9.66
C THR A 54 4.08 11.81 9.06
N VAL A 55 3.03 12.03 8.26
CA VAL A 55 2.71 13.37 7.77
C VAL A 55 2.22 14.23 8.94
N VAL A 56 2.82 15.39 9.15
CA VAL A 56 2.52 16.32 10.25
C VAL A 56 2.68 17.78 9.81
N GLY A 57 2.09 18.71 10.57
CA GLY A 57 2.20 20.15 10.33
C GLY A 57 1.07 20.70 9.46
N SER A 58 1.22 21.94 8.97
CA SER A 58 0.19 22.66 8.20
C SER A 58 0.41 22.62 6.67
N THR A 59 1.57 22.17 6.23
CA THR A 59 1.90 22.03 4.81
C THR A 59 2.65 20.73 4.61
N VAL A 60 2.09 19.88 3.75
CA VAL A 60 2.73 18.63 3.32
C VAL A 60 3.83 18.98 2.33
N THR A 61 5.01 18.41 2.52
CA THR A 61 6.15 18.57 1.62
C THR A 61 6.42 17.27 0.87
N THR A 62 7.19 17.35 -0.21
CA THR A 62 7.69 16.16 -0.90
C THR A 62 8.59 15.38 0.05
N GLY A 63 8.34 14.08 0.19
CA GLY A 63 9.12 13.25 1.11
C GLY A 63 8.58 11.84 1.28
N THR A 64 9.24 11.12 2.19
CA THR A 64 8.87 9.77 2.58
C THR A 64 8.30 9.78 3.99
N TYR A 65 7.11 9.18 4.16
CA TYR A 65 6.35 9.17 5.39
C TYR A 65 5.90 7.75 5.73
N ARG A 66 5.65 7.47 7.00
CA ARG A 66 5.00 6.22 7.40
C ARG A 66 3.52 6.28 7.01
N PRO A 67 2.90 5.14 6.69
CA PRO A 67 1.44 5.05 6.62
C PRO A 67 0.83 5.60 7.92
N THR A 68 -0.25 6.37 7.80
CA THR A 68 -0.89 7.06 8.92
C THR A 68 -2.40 6.96 8.79
N ASP A 69 -3.04 6.59 9.88
CA ASP A 69 -4.48 6.59 10.08
C ASP A 69 -4.67 7.17 11.48
N SER A 70 -5.13 8.41 11.56
CA SER A 70 -5.33 9.08 12.84
C SER A 70 -6.71 8.72 13.35
N ALA A 71 -6.79 8.11 14.53
CA ALA A 71 -8.07 7.64 15.04
C ALA A 71 -9.08 8.78 15.26
N GLU A 72 -10.13 8.81 14.45
CA GLU A 72 -11.34 9.61 14.66
C GLU A 72 -12.48 8.75 15.23
N SER A 73 -13.55 9.43 15.64
CA SER A 73 -14.74 8.78 16.21
C SER A 73 -15.63 8.08 15.17
N SER A 74 -15.42 8.35 13.88
CA SER A 74 -16.11 7.75 12.74
C SER A 74 -15.26 6.68 12.04
N VAL A 75 -15.93 5.78 11.33
CA VAL A 75 -15.32 4.69 10.57
C VAL A 75 -15.26 5.12 9.11
N ASP A 76 -14.04 5.20 8.56
CA ASP A 76 -13.85 5.50 7.14
C ASP A 76 -14.59 4.51 6.26
N THR A 77 -15.30 5.05 5.27
CA THR A 77 -16.14 4.29 4.36
C THR A 77 -15.65 4.46 2.94
N PHE A 78 -15.12 3.39 2.36
CA PHE A 78 -14.77 3.35 0.95
C PHE A 78 -15.92 2.75 0.14
N PRO A 79 -16.53 3.50 -0.80
CA PRO A 79 -17.60 2.97 -1.64
C PRO A 79 -17.15 1.77 -2.49
N ALA A 80 -18.10 0.95 -2.92
CA ALA A 80 -17.82 -0.13 -3.88
C ALA A 80 -17.08 0.43 -5.12
N PRO A 81 -16.04 -0.24 -5.64
CA PRO A 81 -15.71 -1.65 -5.44
C PRO A 81 -14.61 -1.93 -4.38
N ALA A 82 -14.37 -1.02 -3.44
CA ALA A 82 -13.48 -1.29 -2.31
C ALA A 82 -13.96 -2.50 -1.47
N PRO A 83 -13.06 -3.33 -0.92
CA PRO A 83 -13.45 -4.38 0.01
C PRO A 83 -14.12 -3.78 1.24
N LEU A 84 -14.90 -4.56 1.98
CA LEU A 84 -15.43 -4.12 3.28
C LEU A 84 -14.35 -4.27 4.36
N ARG A 85 -14.45 -3.47 5.42
CA ARG A 85 -13.62 -3.59 6.63
C ARG A 85 -13.70 -5.01 7.24
N PRO A 86 -12.68 -5.47 8.01
CA PRO A 86 -11.54 -4.71 8.47
C PRO A 86 -10.45 -4.58 7.41
N TYR A 87 -10.11 -3.33 7.07
CA TYR A 87 -8.75 -3.02 6.65
C TYR A 87 -7.86 -3.18 7.88
N HIS A 88 -6.57 -3.38 7.71
CA HIS A 88 -5.68 -3.77 8.81
C HIS A 88 -5.57 -2.70 9.93
N ALA A 89 -6.60 -2.57 10.78
CA ALA A 89 -6.65 -1.95 12.10
C ALA A 89 -8.02 -2.21 12.76
N VAL A 90 -8.11 -3.26 13.58
CA VAL A 90 -8.97 -3.21 14.80
C VAL A 90 -8.07 -3.32 16.04
N THR A 91 -6.85 -3.86 15.91
CA THR A 91 -5.86 -4.01 16.99
C THR A 91 -4.39 -3.99 16.51
N GLY A 92 -4.08 -3.37 15.36
CA GLY A 92 -2.73 -3.44 14.76
C GLY A 92 -2.34 -2.18 13.98
N THR A 93 -1.04 -1.98 13.78
CA THR A 93 -0.46 -0.83 13.09
C THR A 93 -0.82 -0.83 11.59
N ASN A 94 -1.31 0.30 11.07
CA ASN A 94 -1.44 0.56 9.64
C ASN A 94 -0.03 0.54 9.02
N ALA A 95 0.35 -0.60 8.45
CA ALA A 95 1.69 -0.86 7.97
C ALA A 95 1.64 -1.62 6.64
N LEU A 96 2.47 -1.22 5.68
CA LEU A 96 2.62 -1.88 4.38
C LEU A 96 3.19 -3.30 4.52
N SER A 97 3.92 -3.57 5.60
CA SER A 97 4.40 -4.90 5.97
C SER A 97 3.29 -5.92 6.20
N ASN A 98 2.03 -5.50 6.35
CA ASN A 98 0.87 -6.40 6.35
C ASN A 98 0.70 -7.16 5.02
N PHE A 99 1.33 -6.71 3.93
CA PHE A 99 1.36 -7.40 2.65
C PHE A 99 2.50 -8.43 2.53
N ASN A 100 3.44 -8.48 3.48
CA ASN A 100 4.57 -9.39 3.43
C ASN A 100 4.12 -10.86 3.51
N GLY A 101 4.82 -11.73 2.78
CA GLY A 101 4.53 -13.17 2.73
C GLY A 101 3.43 -13.57 1.75
N PHE A 102 2.77 -12.62 1.09
CA PHE A 102 1.78 -12.89 0.04
C PHE A 102 2.38 -12.70 -1.36
N SER A 103 1.79 -13.39 -2.34
CA SER A 103 2.14 -13.19 -3.76
C SER A 103 1.83 -11.76 -4.19
N PRO A 104 2.77 -11.03 -4.81
CA PRO A 104 2.52 -9.68 -5.32
C PRO A 104 1.84 -9.67 -6.69
N ASN A 105 1.68 -10.84 -7.33
CA ASN A 105 1.13 -10.95 -8.68
C ASN A 105 -0.39 -10.81 -8.68
N GLY A 106 -0.90 -9.98 -9.58
CA GLY A 106 -2.32 -9.70 -9.79
C GLY A 106 -2.65 -8.22 -9.58
N ASP A 107 -3.94 -7.91 -9.42
CA ASP A 107 -4.41 -6.54 -9.39
C ASP A 107 -4.18 -5.89 -8.02
N TRP A 108 -3.35 -4.86 -8.02
CA TRP A 108 -3.28 -3.89 -6.93
C TRP A 108 -4.23 -2.73 -7.22
N ARG A 109 -4.99 -2.31 -6.22
CA ARG A 109 -5.97 -1.23 -6.35
C ARG A 109 -5.72 -0.16 -5.31
N LEU A 110 -5.68 1.08 -5.74
CA LEU A 110 -5.65 2.26 -4.88
C LEU A 110 -7.05 2.88 -4.89
N PHE A 111 -7.66 3.03 -3.72
CA PHE A 111 -8.91 3.75 -3.53
C PHE A 111 -8.60 5.06 -2.80
N VAL A 112 -9.20 6.15 -3.28
CA VAL A 112 -9.04 7.49 -2.71
C VAL A 112 -10.43 8.05 -2.51
N VAL A 113 -10.71 8.53 -1.31
CA VAL A 113 -11.96 9.20 -0.93
C VAL A 113 -11.60 10.58 -0.40
N ASP A 114 -12.39 11.57 -0.80
CA ASP A 114 -12.46 12.87 -0.17
C ASP A 114 -13.82 12.90 0.55
N ASP A 115 -13.81 12.89 1.87
CA ASP A 115 -15.02 12.67 2.69
C ASP A 115 -15.77 13.97 3.02
N LEU A 116 -15.20 15.15 2.68
CA LEU A 116 -15.78 16.46 2.93
C LEU A 116 -15.82 17.33 1.66
N SER A 117 -17.04 17.58 1.19
CA SER A 117 -17.34 18.27 -0.09
C SER A 117 -16.83 19.72 -0.28
N THR A 118 -16.19 20.35 0.71
CA THR A 118 -15.74 21.75 0.60
C THR A 118 -14.36 21.89 -0.04
N ASN A 119 -13.59 20.81 -0.07
CA ASN A 119 -12.23 20.79 -0.53
C ASN A 119 -12.11 19.84 -1.73
N SER A 120 -10.97 19.92 -2.42
CA SER A 120 -10.67 19.01 -3.51
C SER A 120 -9.17 18.98 -3.77
N GLY A 121 -8.77 17.98 -4.52
CA GLY A 121 -7.40 17.83 -4.94
C GLY A 121 -7.22 16.95 -6.15
N SER A 122 -5.97 16.52 -6.35
CA SER A 122 -5.59 15.70 -7.50
C SER A 122 -4.31 14.91 -7.22
N ILE A 123 -4.18 13.78 -7.92
CA ILE A 123 -2.93 13.05 -8.08
C ILE A 123 -2.56 13.14 -9.57
N SER A 124 -1.89 14.23 -9.95
CA SER A 124 -1.69 14.56 -11.37
C SER A 124 -0.63 13.71 -12.07
N GLY A 125 0.35 13.20 -11.31
CA GLY A 125 1.44 12.36 -11.81
C GLY A 125 1.20 10.85 -11.68
N GLY A 126 0.02 10.44 -11.22
CA GLY A 126 -0.30 9.05 -10.94
C GLY A 126 0.32 8.51 -9.64
N TRP A 127 0.30 7.19 -9.49
CA TRP A 127 0.81 6.50 -8.31
C TRP A 127 1.69 5.32 -8.71
N PHE A 128 2.53 4.85 -7.78
CA PHE A 128 3.40 3.70 -8.02
C PHE A 128 3.45 2.76 -6.81
N LEU A 129 3.89 1.52 -7.08
CA LEU A 129 4.29 0.53 -6.08
C LEU A 129 5.74 0.12 -6.31
N ASP A 130 6.51 0.08 -5.24
CA ASP A 130 7.84 -0.52 -5.19
C ASP A 130 7.80 -1.75 -4.29
N ILE A 131 7.74 -2.93 -4.90
CA ILE A 131 7.56 -4.21 -4.22
C ILE A 131 8.88 -4.97 -4.20
N THR A 132 9.36 -5.27 -2.99
CA THR A 132 10.51 -6.15 -2.78
C THR A 132 10.03 -7.57 -2.50
N THR A 133 10.48 -8.53 -3.30
CA THR A 133 10.19 -9.96 -3.11
C THR A 133 11.45 -10.72 -2.71
N THR A 134 11.29 -11.77 -1.92
CA THR A 134 12.37 -12.76 -1.75
C THR A 134 12.57 -13.54 -3.06
N PRO A 135 13.81 -13.90 -3.44
CA PRO A 135 14.04 -14.74 -4.61
C PRO A 135 13.24 -16.04 -4.51
N GLY A 136 12.60 -16.44 -5.60
CA GLY A 136 11.95 -17.76 -5.67
C GLY A 136 12.99 -18.86 -5.50
N VAL A 137 12.62 -19.96 -4.84
CA VAL A 137 13.44 -21.17 -4.84
C VAL A 137 13.50 -21.66 -6.29
N PRO A 138 14.69 -21.82 -6.91
CA PRO A 138 14.78 -22.41 -8.23
C PRO A 138 14.09 -23.77 -8.24
N PRO A 139 13.41 -24.16 -9.33
CA PRO A 139 12.83 -25.49 -9.41
C PRO A 139 13.92 -26.53 -9.11
N THR A 140 13.63 -27.46 -8.20
CA THR A 140 14.52 -28.60 -7.97
C THR A 140 14.65 -29.34 -9.28
N GLN A 141 15.85 -29.30 -9.87
CA GLN A 141 16.13 -30.05 -11.07
C GLN A 141 15.81 -31.53 -10.77
N PRO A 142 15.01 -32.22 -11.60
CA PRO A 142 14.83 -33.66 -11.43
C PRO A 142 16.22 -34.28 -11.35
N ALA A 143 16.49 -35.06 -10.30
CA ALA A 143 17.73 -35.82 -10.24
C ALA A 143 17.85 -36.59 -11.56
N CYS A 144 18.96 -36.40 -12.28
CA CYS A 144 19.20 -37.12 -13.53
C CYS A 144 19.23 -38.60 -13.15
N GLY A 145 18.13 -39.30 -13.42
CA GLY A 145 18.03 -40.73 -13.16
C GLY A 145 19.01 -41.42 -14.09
N VAL A 146 20.15 -41.86 -13.55
CA VAL A 146 21.04 -42.75 -14.29
C VAL A 146 20.23 -44.02 -14.51
N ALA A 147 19.85 -44.29 -15.77
CA ALA A 147 19.21 -45.54 -16.13
C ALA A 147 20.16 -46.68 -15.74
N ALA A 148 19.80 -47.43 -14.71
CA ALA A 148 20.49 -48.66 -14.36
C ALA A 148 20.09 -49.73 -15.37
N PHE A 149 20.93 -49.96 -16.37
CA PHE A 149 20.80 -51.15 -17.21
C PHE A 149 21.29 -52.35 -16.39
N SER A 150 20.40 -53.28 -16.06
CA SER A 150 20.81 -54.61 -15.59
C SER A 150 21.24 -55.42 -16.81
N PRO A 151 22.52 -55.85 -16.92
CA PRO A 151 22.92 -56.75 -17.98
C PRO A 151 22.27 -58.12 -17.73
N THR A 152 21.40 -58.56 -18.66
CA THR A 152 21.01 -59.96 -18.76
C THR A 152 22.12 -60.70 -19.51
N ASN A 153 22.87 -61.54 -18.79
CA ASN A 153 23.77 -62.51 -19.40
C ASN A 153 22.94 -63.57 -20.12
N PHE A 154 23.16 -63.72 -21.43
CA PHE A 154 22.79 -64.89 -22.22
C PHE A 154 23.99 -65.82 -22.32
#